data_AF-E2BAJ6-F1
#
_entry.id   AF-E2BAJ6-F1
#
_cell.length_a   1.000
_cell.length_b   1.000
_cell.length_c   1.000
_cell.angle_alpha   90.00
_cell.angle_beta   90.00
_cell.angle_gamma   90.00
#
_symmetry.space_group_name_H-M   'P 1'
#
loop_
_entity.id
_entity.type
_entity.pdbx_description
1 polymer ?
#
loop_
_entity_poly.entity_id
_entity_poly.type
_entity_poly.pdbx_seq_one_letter_code
_entity_poly.pdbx_strand_id
1 'polypeptide(L)' 'PLRSPDLNTLNLFLWGFLKKMVHSSPINDTNELYRRIQNACQIIGTKPGIFGRVRNSMVRKCKACVEI' A
#
# COMPACT_ATOMS: atom_id res chain seq x y z
N PRO A 1 13.88 -9.57 -16.42
CA PRO A 1 12.50 -9.98 -16.76
C PRO A 1 11.51 -8.82 -16.64
N LEU A 2 10.77 -8.54 -17.72
CA LEU A 2 9.75 -7.50 -17.77
C LEU A 2 8.59 -7.92 -16.84
N ARG A 3 8.38 -7.18 -15.75
CA ARG A 3 7.38 -7.39 -14.68
C ARG A 3 7.79 -8.37 -13.59
N SER A 4 8.72 -7.95 -12.73
CA SER A 4 8.88 -8.53 -11.40
C SER A 4 7.68 -8.10 -10.53
N PRO A 5 6.65 -8.94 -10.32
CA PRO A 5 5.46 -8.57 -9.54
C PRO A 5 5.83 -8.32 -8.08
N ASP A 6 6.95 -8.91 -7.64
CA ASP A 6 7.55 -8.77 -6.33
C ASP A 6 8.06 -7.37 -6.01
N LEU A 7 8.47 -6.60 -7.02
CA LEU A 7 8.94 -5.23 -6.82
C LEU A 7 7.79 -4.24 -6.60
N ASN A 8 6.55 -4.64 -6.90
CA ASN A 8 5.37 -3.82 -6.64
C ASN A 8 4.78 -4.05 -5.24
N THR A 9 5.59 -4.53 -4.30
CA THR A 9 5.18 -4.80 -2.91
C THR A 9 4.54 -3.57 -2.26
N LEU A 10 5.02 -2.36 -2.57
CA LEU A 10 4.38 -1.12 -2.13
C LEU A 10 2.96 -0.99 -2.67
N ASN A 11 2.76 -1.14 -3.98
CA ASN A 11 1.42 -1.02 -4.57
C ASN A 11 0.48 -2.13 -4.07
N LEU A 12 0.93 -3.39 -3.97
CA LEU A 12 0.11 -4.49 -3.46
C LEU A 12 -0.30 -4.27 -2.00
N PHE A 13 0.66 -3.88 -1.14
CA PHE A 13 0.40 -3.63 0.28
C PHE A 13 -0.46 -2.37 0.48
N LEU A 14 -0.07 -1.26 -0.14
CA LEU A 14 -0.74 0.03 0.00
C LEU A 14 -2.15 -0.04 -0.56
N TRP A 15 -2.32 -0.61 -1.76
CA TRP A 15 -3.63 -0.76 -2.39
C TRP A 15 -4.53 -1.71 -1.60
N GLY A 16 -3.99 -2.81 -1.06
CA GLY A 16 -4.73 -3.72 -0.19
C GLY A 16 -5.25 -3.01 1.07
N PHE A 17 -4.40 -2.22 1.71
CA PHE A 17 -4.75 -1.48 2.93
C PHE A 17 -5.73 -0.32 2.64
N LEU A 18 -5.51 0.43 1.56
CA LEU A 18 -6.43 1.48 1.08
C LEU A 18 -7.83 0.92 0.81
N LYS A 19 -7.94 -0.17 0.03
CA LYS A 19 -9.23 -0.80 -0.26
C LYS A 19 -9.96 -1.23 1.01
N LYS A 20 -9.22 -1.82 1.96
CA LYS A 20 -9.81 -2.28 3.23
C LYS A 20 -10.39 -1.13 4.05
N MET A 21 -9.75 0.04 4.06
CA MET A 21 -10.27 1.22 4.77
C MET A 21 -11.42 1.88 4.02
N VAL A 22 -11.29 2.07 2.71
CA VAL A 22 -12.29 2.75 1.89
C VAL A 22 -13.61 1.97 1.87
N HIS A 23 -13.53 0.64 1.68
CA HIS A 23 -14.70 -0.25 1.61
C HIS A 23 -15.07 -0.88 2.96
N SER A 24 -14.60 -0.32 4.08
CA SER A 24 -14.93 -0.82 5.43
C SER A 24 -16.44 -0.73 5.76
N SER A 25 -17.15 0.18 5.09
CA SER A 25 -18.60 0.31 5.13
C SER A 25 -19.14 0.67 3.75
N PRO A 26 -20.44 0.45 3.48
CA PRO A 26 -21.05 0.85 2.21
C PRO A 26 -20.81 2.33 1.91
N ILE A 27 -20.56 2.62 0.64
CA ILE A 27 -20.36 3.98 0.14
C ILE A 27 -21.56 4.32 -0.71
N ASN A 28 -22.29 5.37 -0.29
CA ASN A 28 -23.53 5.77 -0.95
C ASN A 28 -23.35 7.00 -1.85
N ASP A 29 -22.19 7.68 -1.76
CA ASP A 29 -21.93 8.93 -2.47
C ASP A 29 -20.45 9.04 -2.88
N THR A 30 -20.19 9.71 -4.01
CA THR A 30 -18.85 9.88 -4.55
C THR A 30 -18.00 10.83 -3.70
N ASN A 31 -18.58 11.86 -3.06
CA ASN A 31 -17.81 12.73 -2.16
C ASN A 31 -17.38 12.00 -0.89
N GLU A 32 -18.21 11.07 -0.41
CA GLU A 32 -17.84 10.17 0.68
C GLU A 32 -16.66 9.27 0.28
N LEU A 33 -16.67 8.73 -0.95
CA LEU A 33 -15.53 7.98 -1.47
C LEU A 33 -14.24 8.83 -1.47
N TYR A 34 -14.29 10.05 -1.98
CA TYR A 34 -13.13 10.96 -2.00
C TYR A 34 -12.62 11.26 -0.58
N ARG A 35 -13.52 11.61 0.34
CA ARG A 35 -13.15 11.88 1.74
C ARG A 35 -12.51 10.66 2.41
N ARG A 36 -13.03 9.46 2.16
CA ARG A 36 -12.44 8.22 2.68
C ARG A 36 -11.07 7.93 2.10
N ILE A 37 -10.86 8.12 0.80
CA ILE A 37 -9.55 7.95 0.17
C ILE A 37 -8.54 8.93 0.78
N GLN A 38 -8.91 10.20 0.92
CA GLN A 38 -8.03 11.21 1.52
C GLN A 38 -7.67 10.87 2.97
N ASN A 39 -8.68 10.52 3.79
CA ASN A 39 -8.47 10.13 5.18
C ASN A 39 -7.60 8.87 5.30
N ALA A 40 -7.87 7.87 4.46
CA ALA A 40 -7.07 6.65 4.35
C ALA A 40 -5.60 6.95 4.03
N CYS A 41 -5.34 7.78 3.02
CA CYS A 41 -3.98 8.23 2.67
C CYS A 41 -3.32 8.98 3.84
N GLN A 42 -4.05 9.85 4.53
CA GLN A 42 -3.52 10.60 5.68
C GLN A 42 -3.17 9.67 6.85
N ILE A 43 -4.01 8.69 7.18
CA ILE A 43 -3.76 7.69 8.22
C ILE A 43 -2.50 6.88 7.89
N ILE A 44 -2.33 6.46 6.64
CA ILE A 44 -1.14 5.71 6.21
C ILE A 44 0.10 6.59 6.27
N GLY A 45 -0.02 7.83 5.79
CA GLY A 45 1.04 8.85 5.77
C GLY A 45 1.58 9.17 7.16
N THR A 46 0.67 9.32 8.12
CA THR A 46 0.99 9.73 9.49
C THR A 46 1.41 8.56 10.38
N LYS A 47 1.12 7.30 10.00
CA LYS A 47 1.46 6.14 10.82
C LYS A 47 2.96 5.81 10.71
N PRO A 48 3.74 6.02 11.79
CA PRO A 48 5.18 5.79 11.74
C PRO A 48 5.49 4.32 11.45
N GLY A 49 6.52 4.10 10.64
CA GLY A 49 7.07 2.77 10.38
C GLY A 49 6.36 1.92 9.32
N ILE A 50 5.19 2.33 8.78
CA ILE A 50 4.56 1.63 7.65
C ILE A 50 5.50 1.61 6.44
N PHE A 51 5.95 2.78 5.99
CA PHE A 51 6.87 2.90 4.86
C PHE A 51 8.24 2.27 5.14
N GLY A 52 8.70 2.32 6.40
CA GLY A 52 9.93 1.64 6.82
C GLY A 52 9.86 0.12 6.62
N ARG A 53 8.76 -0.52 7.05
CA ARG A 53 8.54 -1.96 6.86
C ARG A 53 8.43 -2.35 5.39
N VAL A 54 7.70 -1.56 4.59
CA VAL A 54 7.58 -1.80 3.14
C VAL A 54 8.94 -1.70 2.45
N ARG A 55 9.72 -0.65 2.76
CA ARG A 55 11.08 -0.47 2.24
C ARG A 55 11.98 -1.65 2.62
N ASN A 56 11.95 -2.07 3.88
CA ASN A 56 12.75 -3.22 4.32
C ASN A 56 12.36 -4.51 3.61
N SER A 57 11.06 -4.75 3.39
CA SER A 57 10.56 -5.89 2.62
C SER A 57 11.04 -5.85 1.16
N MET A 58 10.95 -4.68 0.52
CA MET A 58 11.47 -4.48 -0.85
C MET A 58 12.98 -4.73 -0.92
N VAL A 59 13.76 -4.18 0.01
CA VAL A 59 15.21 -4.39 0.06
C VAL A 59 15.54 -5.88 0.23
N ARG A 60 14.85 -6.60 1.12
CA ARG A 60 15.04 -8.06 1.29
C ARG A 60 14.75 -8.82 0.01
N LYS A 61 13.66 -8.50 -0.68
CA LYS A 61 13.30 -9.14 -1.97
C LYS A 61 14.32 -8.82 -3.05
N CYS A 62 14.76 -7.56 -3.17
CA CYS A 62 15.81 -7.18 -4.12
C CYS A 62 17.10 -7.96 -3.87
N LYS A 63 17.53 -8.07 -2.61
CA LYS A 63 18.72 -8.85 -2.24
C LYS A 63 18.56 -10.32 -2.61
N ALA A 64 17.42 -10.93 -2.29
CA ALA A 64 17.14 -12.32 -2.67
C ALA A 64 17.17 -12.53 -4.19
N CYS A 65 16.76 -11.55 -5.01
CA CYS A 65 16.85 -11.64 -6.47
C CYS A 65 18.28 -11.48 -7.01
N VAL A 66 19.21 -10.91 -6.23
CA VAL A 66 20.61 -10.68 -6.62
C VAL A 66 21.52 -11.81 -6.10
N GLU A 67 21.15 -12.48 -5.00
CA GLU A 67 21.84 -13.65 -4.44
C GLU A 67 21.47 -14.98 -5.14
N ILE A 68 20.64 -14.94 -6.21
CA ILE A 68 20.31 -16.06 -7.08
C ILE A 68 21.21 -16.06 -8.33
#